data_AF-A0A9P3KA23-F1
#
_entry.id   AF-A0A9P3KA23-F1
#
_cell.length_a   1.000
_cell.length_b   1.000
_cell.length_c   1.000
_cell.angle_alpha   90.00
_cell.angle_beta   90.00
_cell.angle_gamma   90.00
#
_symmetry.space_group_name_H-M   'P 1'
#
loop_
_entity.id
_entity.type
_entity.pdbx_description
1 polymer ?
#
loop_
_entity_poly.entity_id
_entity_poly.type
_entity_poly.pdbx_seq_one_letter_code
_entity_poly.pdbx_strand_id
1 'polypeptide(L)'
;MVNGHRAQGTGHRAQGTGHRAQGTGHRAQGAGHRAQGTGHRAQGTGHRALGTGHTALGTRHRAHGTGHRAQGTEHWAQGTGHWAQGTGHWAYGTGHRAQHLKYATSFDRLTWTLEVVV
;
A
#
# COMPACT_ATOMS: atom_id res chain seq x y z
N MET A 1 4.91 8.46 -24.34
CA MET A 1 5.46 7.08 -24.38
C MET A 1 5.61 6.60 -22.95
N VAL A 2 4.92 5.53 -22.55
CA VAL A 2 5.09 4.93 -21.21
C VAL A 2 6.12 3.81 -21.36
N ASN A 3 7.37 4.05 -21.01
CA ASN A 3 8.40 3.02 -20.93
C ASN A 3 8.19 2.22 -19.64
N GLY A 4 7.34 1.20 -19.69
CA GLY A 4 7.16 0.32 -18.55
C GLY A 4 8.31 -0.67 -18.44
N HIS A 5 9.07 -0.65 -17.34
CA HIS A 5 10.12 -1.63 -17.10
C HIS A 5 9.61 -2.77 -16.20
N ARG A 6 10.03 -4.00 -16.50
CA ARG A 6 9.69 -5.19 -15.72
C ARG A 6 10.94 -5.72 -15.01
N ALA A 7 10.84 -5.94 -13.71
CA ALA A 7 11.89 -6.52 -12.88
C ALA A 7 11.39 -7.78 -12.17
N GLN A 8 12.23 -8.82 -12.12
CA GLN A 8 11.96 -10.07 -11.42
C GLN A 8 13.17 -10.45 -10.55
N GLY A 9 12.92 -10.96 -9.35
CA GLY A 9 13.96 -11.42 -8.43
C GLY A 9 14.10 -10.53 -7.19
N THR A 10 15.31 -10.44 -6.67
CA THR A 10 15.60 -9.77 -5.39
C THR A 10 16.31 -8.44 -5.60
N GLY A 11 15.97 -7.42 -4.81
CA GLY A 11 16.81 -6.23 -4.66
C GLY A 11 16.83 -5.25 -5.85
N HIS A 12 15.69 -4.95 -6.47
CA HIS A 12 15.66 -4.00 -7.60
C HIS A 12 15.33 -2.57 -7.17
N ARG A 13 15.88 -1.59 -7.89
CA ARG A 13 15.53 -0.17 -7.74
C ARG A 13 15.03 0.39 -9.07
N ALA A 14 13.84 0.98 -9.04
CA ALA A 14 13.19 1.58 -10.20
C ALA A 14 12.90 3.06 -9.96
N GLN A 15 13.09 3.89 -10.99
CA GLN A 15 12.71 5.31 -11.01
C GLN A 15 11.93 5.62 -12.28
N GLY A 16 10.92 6.48 -12.17
CA GLY A 16 10.11 6.92 -13.32
C GLY A 16 8.68 6.38 -13.27
N THR A 17 8.09 6.15 -14.44
CA THR A 17 6.67 5.79 -14.56
C THR A 17 6.47 4.36 -15.06
N GLY A 18 5.44 3.68 -14.55
CA GLY A 18 4.93 2.45 -15.18
C GLY A 18 5.73 1.17 -14.93
N HIS A 19 6.38 1.00 -13.78
CA HIS A 19 7.19 -0.21 -13.53
C HIS A 19 6.36 -1.37 -12.97
N ARG A 20 6.79 -2.60 -13.29
CA ARG A 20 6.22 -3.83 -12.75
C ARG A 20 7.30 -4.71 -12.13
N ALA A 21 7.23 -4.92 -10.82
CA ALA A 21 8.20 -5.68 -10.04
C ALA A 21 7.58 -6.97 -9.48
N GLN A 22 8.30 -8.08 -9.56
CA GLN A 22 7.95 -9.33 -8.88
C GLN A 22 9.15 -9.87 -8.08
N GLY A 23 8.92 -10.26 -6.83
CA GLY A 23 9.94 -10.86 -5.96
C GLY A 23 10.12 -10.08 -4.66
N THR A 24 11.34 -10.03 -4.13
CA THR A 24 11.60 -9.53 -2.78
C THR A 24 12.46 -8.27 -2.79
N GLY A 25 12.18 -7.31 -1.90
CA GLY A 25 13.09 -6.20 -1.65
C GLY A 25 13.19 -5.17 -2.77
N HIS A 26 12.08 -4.76 -3.40
CA HIS A 26 12.14 -3.75 -4.47
C HIS A 26 11.91 -2.34 -3.93
N ARG A 27 12.58 -1.34 -4.50
CA ARG A 27 12.37 0.08 -4.21
C ARG A 27 11.98 0.84 -5.48
N ALA A 28 10.83 1.49 -5.46
CA ALA A 28 10.31 2.23 -6.61
C ALA A 28 10.06 3.70 -6.26
N GLN A 29 10.46 4.61 -7.15
CA GLN A 29 10.16 6.04 -7.04
C GLN A 29 9.49 6.54 -8.32
N GLY A 30 8.39 7.29 -8.19
CA GLY A 30 7.64 7.88 -9.29
C GLY A 30 6.19 7.42 -9.34
N ALA A 31 5.63 7.28 -10.54
CA ALA A 31 4.19 7.06 -10.71
C ALA A 31 3.84 5.71 -11.36
N GLY A 32 2.73 5.10 -10.94
CA GLY A 32 2.12 3.98 -11.67
C GLY A 32 2.88 2.66 -11.54
N HIS A 33 3.42 2.35 -10.36
CA HIS A 33 4.17 1.11 -10.15
C HIS A 33 3.27 -0.04 -9.68
N ARG A 34 3.59 -1.26 -10.07
CA ARG A 34 2.94 -2.49 -9.60
C ARG A 34 3.97 -3.44 -9.03
N ALA A 35 3.82 -3.80 -7.77
CA ALA A 35 4.73 -4.69 -7.06
C ALA A 35 3.97 -5.94 -6.59
N GLN A 36 4.61 -7.11 -6.75
CA GLN A 36 4.13 -8.38 -6.19
C GLN A 36 5.27 -9.07 -5.44
N GLY A 37 4.99 -9.52 -4.21
CA GLY A 37 5.94 -10.26 -3.38
C GLY A 37 6.16 -9.57 -2.03
N THR A 38 7.39 -9.64 -1.52
CA THR A 38 7.68 -9.25 -0.14
C THR A 38 8.63 -8.06 -0.04
N GLY A 39 8.43 -7.18 0.94
CA GLY A 39 9.42 -6.16 1.28
C GLY A 39 9.59 -5.06 0.23
N HIS A 40 8.51 -4.51 -0.33
CA HIS A 40 8.63 -3.44 -1.32
C HIS A 40 8.50 -2.05 -0.70
N ARG A 41 9.22 -1.07 -1.24
CA ARG A 41 9.13 0.33 -0.84
C ARG A 41 8.84 1.22 -2.03
N ALA A 42 7.68 1.86 -2.02
CA ALA A 42 7.17 2.73 -3.05
C ALA A 42 7.13 4.19 -2.56
N GLN A 43 7.58 5.12 -3.41
CA GLN A 43 7.41 6.55 -3.19
C GLN A 43 6.84 7.21 -4.45
N GLY A 44 5.80 8.02 -4.29
CA GLY A 44 5.15 8.77 -5.36
C GLY A 44 3.66 8.43 -5.48
N THR A 45 3.16 8.36 -6.70
CA THR A 45 1.71 8.34 -6.96
C THR A 45 1.25 7.06 -7.65
N GLY A 46 0.09 6.52 -7.26
CA GLY A 46 -0.56 5.46 -8.03
C GLY A 46 0.16 4.12 -7.98
N HIS A 47 0.54 3.64 -6.80
CA HIS A 47 1.20 2.34 -6.65
C HIS A 47 0.20 1.24 -6.30
N ARG A 48 0.43 0.03 -6.82
CA ARG A 48 -0.29 -1.18 -6.40
C ARG A 48 0.68 -2.22 -5.88
N ALA A 49 0.40 -2.74 -4.70
CA ALA A 49 1.22 -3.69 -3.96
C ALA A 49 0.40 -4.93 -3.63
N LEU A 50 0.93 -6.12 -3.97
CA LEU A 50 0.38 -7.41 -3.59
C LEU A 50 1.44 -8.20 -2.80
N GLY A 51 1.08 -8.70 -1.62
CA GLY A 51 1.95 -9.54 -0.80
C GLY A 51 2.21 -8.95 0.58
N THR A 52 3.43 -9.13 1.10
CA THR A 52 3.74 -8.85 2.50
C THR A 52 4.78 -7.75 2.69
N GLY A 53 4.64 -6.93 3.72
CA GLY A 53 5.68 -5.98 4.12
C GLY A 53 5.93 -4.86 3.10
N HIS A 54 4.89 -4.17 2.64
CA HIS A 54 5.07 -3.05 1.70
C HIS A 54 5.05 -1.72 2.45
N THR A 55 5.88 -0.78 2.03
CA THR A 55 5.86 0.61 2.52
C THR A 55 5.60 1.56 1.36
N ALA A 56 4.57 2.38 1.47
CA ALA A 56 4.08 3.30 0.47
C ALA A 56 4.10 4.73 1.00
N LEU A 57 4.76 5.63 0.28
CA LEU A 57 4.80 7.06 0.58
C LEU A 57 4.22 7.84 -0.60
N GLY A 58 3.23 8.70 -0.37
CA GLY A 58 2.63 9.57 -1.37
C GLY A 58 1.13 9.34 -1.52
N THR A 59 0.63 9.44 -2.75
CA THR A 59 -0.82 9.47 -3.00
C THR A 59 -1.31 8.27 -3.78
N ARG A 60 -2.54 7.83 -3.51
CA ARG A 60 -3.24 6.79 -4.28
C ARG A 60 -2.50 5.46 -4.30
N HIS A 61 -2.33 4.84 -3.13
CA HIS A 61 -1.71 3.52 -3.04
C HIS A 61 -2.77 2.45 -2.79
N ARG A 62 -2.62 1.29 -3.43
CA ARG A 62 -3.49 0.13 -3.19
C ARG A 62 -2.66 -1.06 -2.78
N ALA A 63 -2.90 -1.56 -1.58
CA ALA A 63 -2.21 -2.65 -0.94
C ALA A 63 -3.15 -3.84 -0.73
N HIS A 64 -2.68 -5.04 -1.02
CA HIS A 64 -3.36 -6.29 -0.67
C HIS A 64 -2.36 -7.27 -0.04
N GLY A 65 -2.71 -7.84 1.10
CA GLY A 65 -1.90 -8.78 1.86
C GLY A 65 -1.59 -8.27 3.27
N THR A 66 -0.40 -8.57 3.77
CA THR A 66 -0.09 -8.36 5.20
C THR A 66 1.00 -7.32 5.42
N GLY A 67 0.92 -6.55 6.52
CA GLY A 67 2.02 -5.71 6.95
C GLY A 67 2.29 -4.53 6.01
N HIS A 68 1.26 -3.79 5.58
CA HIS A 68 1.48 -2.63 4.71
C HIS A 68 1.54 -1.35 5.53
N ARG A 69 2.49 -0.48 5.21
CA ARG A 69 2.67 0.83 5.82
C ARG A 69 2.46 1.91 4.77
N ALA A 70 1.54 2.82 5.00
CA ALA A 70 1.14 3.87 4.08
C ALA A 70 1.31 5.24 4.73
N GLN A 71 1.91 6.21 4.02
CA GLN A 71 1.88 7.62 4.41
C GLN A 71 1.48 8.48 3.23
N GLY A 72 0.55 9.40 3.45
CA GLY A 72 0.06 10.35 2.47
C GLY A 72 -1.45 10.25 2.31
N THR A 73 -1.95 10.40 1.09
CA THR A 73 -3.39 10.51 0.84
C THR A 73 -3.93 9.37 -0.02
N GLU A 74 -5.20 9.01 0.15
CA GLU A 74 -5.91 8.02 -0.68
C GLU A 74 -5.25 6.62 -0.64
N HIS A 75 -5.14 5.99 0.53
CA HIS A 75 -4.60 4.63 0.60
C HIS A 75 -5.72 3.61 0.75
N TRP A 76 -5.68 2.57 -0.07
CA TRP A 76 -6.57 1.43 0.04
C TRP A 76 -5.76 0.21 0.47
N ALA A 77 -6.19 -0.46 1.51
CA ALA A 77 -5.51 -1.59 2.11
C ALA A 77 -6.49 -2.74 2.35
N GLN A 78 -6.12 -3.95 1.95
CA GLN A 78 -6.89 -5.16 2.23
C GLN A 78 -5.98 -6.24 2.79
N GLY A 79 -6.40 -6.88 3.88
CA GLY A 79 -5.68 -7.94 4.57
C GLY A 79 -5.37 -7.55 6.01
N THR A 80 -4.21 -7.94 6.52
CA THR A 80 -3.90 -7.84 7.95
C THR A 80 -2.72 -6.91 8.25
N GLY A 81 -2.75 -6.22 9.38
CA GLY A 81 -1.58 -5.47 9.87
C GLY A 81 -1.24 -4.25 9.03
N HIS A 82 -2.22 -3.40 8.72
CA HIS A 82 -1.97 -2.19 7.95
C HIS A 82 -1.81 -0.97 8.84
N TRP A 83 -0.86 -0.12 8.51
CA TRP A 83 -0.66 1.15 9.18
C TRP A 83 -0.74 2.26 8.15
N ALA A 84 -1.54 3.29 8.41
CA ALA A 84 -1.72 4.40 7.49
C ALA A 84 -1.65 5.75 8.22
N GLN A 85 -0.98 6.74 7.62
CA GLN A 85 -0.90 8.10 8.14
C GLN A 85 -1.25 9.10 7.05
N GLY A 86 -2.19 10.01 7.34
CA GLY A 86 -2.71 11.02 6.41
C GLY A 86 -4.20 10.84 6.12
N THR A 87 -4.69 11.37 5.01
CA THR A 87 -6.13 11.48 4.73
C THR A 87 -6.63 10.44 3.73
N GLY A 88 -7.89 10.01 3.88
CA GLY A 88 -8.56 9.13 2.91
C GLY A 88 -7.97 7.73 2.86
N HIS A 89 -7.80 7.09 4.02
CA HIS A 89 -7.42 5.67 4.06
C HIS A 89 -8.67 4.81 4.01
N TRP A 90 -8.58 3.62 3.43
CA TRP A 90 -9.63 2.61 3.42
C TRP A 90 -8.96 1.28 3.70
N ALA A 91 -9.44 0.58 4.72
CA ALA A 91 -8.73 -0.54 5.31
C ALA A 91 -9.73 -1.67 5.60
N TYR A 92 -9.53 -2.83 4.97
CA TYR A 92 -10.37 -4.01 5.16
C TYR A 92 -9.56 -5.20 5.69
N GLY A 93 -10.06 -5.85 6.74
CA GLY A 93 -9.42 -6.99 7.42
C GLY A 93 -9.03 -6.64 8.86
N THR A 94 -8.05 -7.35 9.42
CA THR A 94 -7.73 -7.26 10.86
C THR A 94 -6.45 -6.45 11.13
N GLY A 95 -6.42 -5.74 12.26
CA GLY A 95 -5.21 -5.03 12.70
C GLY A 95 -4.82 -3.83 11.84
N HIS A 96 -5.75 -2.89 11.65
CA HIS A 96 -5.45 -1.63 10.96
C HIS A 96 -5.26 -0.48 11.96
N ARG A 97 -4.30 0.41 11.71
CA ARG A 97 -4.06 1.61 12.50
C ARG A 97 -3.93 2.83 11.60
N ALA A 98 -4.81 3.80 11.74
CA ALA A 98 -4.81 5.03 10.96
C ALA A 98 -4.56 6.27 11.84
N GLN A 99 -3.82 7.25 11.32
CA GLN A 99 -3.61 8.55 11.96
C GLN A 99 -3.97 9.68 10.97
N HIS A 100 -4.69 10.72 11.45
CA HIS A 100 -5.11 11.91 10.67
C HIS A 100 -6.23 11.70 9.63
N LEU A 101 -7.27 10.96 10.00
CA LEU A 101 -8.28 10.48 9.08
C LEU A 101 -9.50 11.40 8.97
N LYS A 102 -10.03 11.59 7.74
CA LYS A 102 -11.39 12.10 7.52
C LYS A 102 -12.45 10.98 7.45
N TYR A 103 -12.10 9.77 6.99
CA TYR A 103 -12.98 8.57 6.97
C TYR A 103 -12.17 7.25 6.95
N ALA A 104 -12.54 6.24 7.78
CA ALA A 104 -12.30 4.75 7.68
C ALA A 104 -11.82 3.99 8.94
N THR A 105 -12.42 2.81 9.20
CA THR A 105 -12.04 1.84 10.24
C THR A 105 -12.37 0.39 9.82
N SER A 106 -11.67 -0.59 10.41
CA SER A 106 -11.58 -2.01 9.99
C SER A 106 -12.17 -3.00 11.00
N PHE A 107 -12.65 -4.17 10.52
CA PHE A 107 -13.59 -5.06 11.21
C PHE A 107 -13.03 -6.49 11.44
N ASP A 108 -13.25 -7.07 12.63
CA ASP A 108 -12.87 -8.45 13.02
C ASP A 108 -14.04 -9.23 13.64
N ARG A 109 -14.00 -10.57 13.54
CA ARG A 109 -15.14 -11.53 13.54
C ARG A 109 -15.85 -11.86 14.86
N LEU A 110 -15.55 -11.20 15.98
CA LEU A 110 -16.04 -11.64 17.32
C LEU A 110 -16.82 -10.60 18.13
N THR A 111 -16.86 -9.33 17.72
CA THR A 111 -17.63 -8.28 18.39
C THR A 111 -18.22 -7.33 17.35
N TRP A 112 -19.56 -7.26 17.30
CA TRP A 112 -20.32 -6.44 16.38
C TRP A 112 -20.28 -4.96 16.79
N THR A 113 -19.15 -4.26 16.66
CA THR A 113 -19.09 -2.81 16.88
C THR A 113 -18.58 -2.07 15.66
N LEU A 114 -19.51 -1.40 14.97
CA LEU A 114 -19.27 -0.36 13.99
C LEU A 114 -19.16 0.97 14.76
N GLU A 115 -17.96 1.56 14.82
CA GLU A 115 -17.84 2.98 15.12
C GLU A 115 -17.44 3.72 13.85
N VAL A 116 -18.46 4.30 13.22
CA VAL A 116 -18.38 5.34 12.20
C VAL A 116 -18.98 6.59 12.86
N VAL A 117 -18.16 7.58 13.18
CA VAL A 117 -18.65 8.91 13.55
C VAL A 117 -18.12 9.89 12.50
N VAL A 118 -19.05 10.65 11.92
CA VAL A 118 -18.87 11.71 10.92
C VAL A 118 -17.94 12.80 11.44
#